data_AF-A0A132AAT9-F1
#
_entry.id   AF-A0A132AAT9-F1
#
_cell.length_a   1.000
_cell.length_b   1.000
_cell.length_c   1.000
_cell.angle_alpha   90.00
_cell.angle_beta   90.00
_cell.angle_gamma   90.00
#
_symmetry.space_group_name_H-M   'P 1'
#
loop_
_entity.id
_entity.type
_entity.pdbx_description
1 polymer ?
#
loop_
_entity_poly.entity_id
_entity_poly.type
_entity_poly.pdbx_seq_one_letter_code
_entity_poly.pdbx_strand_id
1 'polypeptide(L)'
;MLRLMGHRKTPKCVIEAATNLMDPDCLKATYLMAREELNEVKQPKISIIKSNIDRLSMLYGENDDWVPVEFYQKIKKMLEFDPDQNGNDCSEIDLRLCFGQIDHAFVTKTEWSLEISKIVSNVIQLKWNLTLKDE
;
A
#
# COMPACT_ATOMS: atom_id res chain seq x y z
N MET A 1 -24.33 19.45 -12.79
CA MET A 1 -24.49 18.38 -11.77
C MET A 1 -24.14 17.05 -12.44
N LEU A 2 -22.89 16.60 -12.30
CA LEU A 2 -22.44 15.32 -12.88
C LEU A 2 -23.16 14.17 -12.18
N ARG A 3 -24.12 13.55 -12.88
CA ARG A 3 -24.73 12.29 -12.45
C ARG A 3 -23.80 11.16 -12.91
N LEU A 4 -22.98 10.66 -11.99
CA LEU A 4 -22.37 9.35 -12.12
C LEU A 4 -23.50 8.30 -12.02
N MET A 5 -23.91 7.76 -13.17
CA MET A 5 -24.87 6.67 -13.26
C MET A 5 -24.20 5.36 -12.82
N GLY A 6 -24.85 4.63 -11.90
CA GLY A 6 -24.60 3.21 -11.69
C GLY A 6 -24.05 2.83 -10.32
N HIS A 7 -24.98 2.55 -9.39
CA HIS A 7 -24.84 1.68 -8.20
C HIS A 7 -23.81 2.05 -7.11
N ARG A 8 -24.37 2.31 -5.91
CA ARG A 8 -23.80 2.83 -4.64
C ARG A 8 -23.74 4.36 -4.57
N LYS A 9 -24.35 4.94 -3.52
CA LYS A 9 -24.22 6.36 -3.21
C LYS A 9 -22.75 6.62 -2.85
N THR A 10 -21.99 7.25 -3.73
CA THR A 10 -20.64 7.72 -3.41
C THR A 10 -20.71 8.63 -2.18
N PRO A 11 -19.91 8.39 -1.12
CA PRO A 11 -19.92 9.24 0.06
C PRO A 11 -19.68 10.71 -0.30
N LYS A 12 -20.39 11.63 0.39
CA LYS A 12 -20.29 13.07 0.12
C LYS A 12 -18.85 13.57 0.17
N CYS A 13 -18.06 13.09 1.14
CA CYS A 13 -16.65 13.44 1.30
C CYS A 13 -15.80 13.06 0.07
N VAL A 14 -16.11 11.95 -0.60
CA VAL A 14 -15.39 11.52 -1.82
C VAL A 14 -15.75 12.45 -2.98
N ILE A 15 -17.01 12.83 -3.11
CA ILE A 15 -17.45 13.80 -4.13
C ILE A 15 -16.78 15.16 -3.87
N GLU A 16 -16.81 15.64 -2.64
CA GLU A 16 -16.18 16.92 -2.24
C GLU A 16 -14.68 16.91 -2.54
N ALA A 17 -13.96 15.85 -2.14
CA ALA A 17 -12.54 15.69 -2.43
C ALA A 17 -12.27 15.68 -3.95
N ALA A 18 -13.07 14.96 -4.73
CA ALA A 18 -12.92 14.94 -6.18
C ALA A 18 -13.21 16.32 -6.82
N THR A 19 -14.23 17.04 -6.33
CA THR A 19 -14.54 18.39 -6.83
C THR A 19 -13.54 19.44 -6.41
N ASN A 20 -12.81 19.25 -5.30
CA ASN A 20 -11.72 20.15 -4.92
C ASN A 20 -10.62 20.20 -5.98
N LEU A 21 -10.42 19.15 -6.77
CA LEU A 21 -9.47 19.16 -7.88
C LEU A 21 -9.89 20.08 -9.05
N MET A 22 -11.12 20.63 -9.03
CA MET A 22 -11.54 21.68 -9.97
C MET A 22 -11.12 23.08 -9.54
N ASP A 23 -10.75 23.25 -8.26
CA ASP A 23 -10.13 24.50 -7.80
C ASP A 23 -8.71 24.61 -8.39
N PRO A 24 -8.36 25.72 -9.08
CA PRO A 24 -7.06 25.85 -9.73
C PRO A 24 -5.86 25.76 -8.77
N ASP A 25 -6.00 26.24 -7.54
CA ASP A 25 -4.91 26.21 -6.56
C ASP A 25 -4.72 24.79 -6.02
N CYS A 26 -5.82 24.07 -5.73
CA CYS A 26 -5.76 22.65 -5.39
C CYS A 26 -5.15 21.82 -6.52
N LEU A 27 -5.60 22.03 -7.77
CA LEU A 27 -5.07 21.32 -8.93
C LEU A 27 -3.56 21.57 -9.11
N LYS A 28 -3.13 22.82 -8.99
CA LYS A 28 -1.73 23.20 -9.09
C LYS A 28 -0.90 22.53 -7.99
N ALA A 29 -1.38 22.52 -6.76
CA ALA A 29 -0.69 21.88 -5.64
C ALA A 29 -0.54 20.37 -5.87
N THR A 30 -1.63 19.66 -6.20
CA THR A 30 -1.59 18.23 -6.49
C THR A 30 -0.69 17.89 -7.67
N TYR A 31 -0.74 18.68 -8.74
CA TYR A 31 0.13 18.50 -9.90
C TYR A 31 1.62 18.70 -9.55
N LEU A 32 1.96 19.73 -8.78
CA LEU A 32 3.34 19.98 -8.38
C LEU A 32 3.87 18.85 -7.51
N MET A 33 3.09 18.37 -6.53
CA MET A 33 3.46 17.22 -5.70
C MET A 33 3.70 15.97 -6.54
N ALA A 34 2.77 15.63 -7.45
CA ALA A 34 2.91 14.47 -8.31
C ALA A 34 4.14 14.58 -9.22
N ARG A 35 4.40 15.78 -9.76
CA ARG A 35 5.57 16.03 -10.61
C ARG A 35 6.88 15.90 -9.82
N GLU A 36 6.93 16.45 -8.61
CA GLU A 36 8.10 16.34 -7.72
C GLU A 36 8.35 14.87 -7.33
N GLU A 37 7.32 14.14 -6.93
CA GLU A 37 7.44 12.72 -6.61
C GLU A 37 7.95 11.92 -7.80
N LEU A 38 7.37 12.11 -8.99
CA LEU A 38 7.81 11.44 -10.21
C LEU A 38 9.24 11.80 -10.61
N ASN A 39 9.75 12.98 -10.24
CA ASN A 39 11.12 13.40 -10.54
C ASN A 39 12.13 12.91 -9.51
N GLU A 40 11.78 12.91 -8.23
CA GLU A 40 12.72 12.60 -7.15
C GLU A 40 12.70 11.12 -6.76
N VAL A 41 11.55 10.46 -6.83
CA VAL A 41 11.37 9.06 -6.41
C VAL A 41 11.58 8.13 -7.60
N LYS A 42 12.84 8.01 -8.03
CA LYS A 42 13.22 7.14 -9.16
C LYS A 42 13.43 5.68 -8.78
N GLN A 43 13.82 5.43 -7.53
CA GLN A 43 14.13 4.10 -7.02
C GLN A 43 13.66 3.96 -5.58
N PRO A 44 13.28 2.75 -5.14
CA PRO A 44 12.98 2.49 -3.75
C PRO A 44 14.22 2.72 -2.88
N LYS A 45 14.05 3.37 -1.73
CA LYS A 45 15.13 3.60 -0.75
C LYS A 45 15.35 2.35 0.10
N ILE A 46 15.99 1.33 -0.49
CA ILE A 46 16.18 0.00 0.11
C ILE A 46 16.85 0.07 1.49
N SER A 47 17.84 0.95 1.69
CA SER A 47 18.50 1.11 2.99
C SER A 47 17.53 1.50 4.11
N ILE A 48 16.55 2.37 3.82
CA ILE A 48 15.51 2.78 4.78
C ILE A 48 14.52 1.64 5.05
N ILE A 49 14.18 0.88 4.01
CA ILE A 49 13.30 -0.30 4.15
C ILE A 49 13.97 -1.32 5.07
N LYS A 50 15.24 -1.66 4.81
CA LYS A 50 16.02 -2.57 5.64
C LYS A 50 16.17 -2.09 7.08
N SER A 51 16.43 -0.79 7.30
CA SER A 51 16.56 -0.25 8.65
C SER A 51 15.27 -0.26 9.47
N ASN A 52 14.11 -0.55 8.85
CA ASN A 52 12.80 -0.60 9.50
C ASN A 52 12.07 -1.92 9.17
N ILE A 53 12.80 -2.97 8.78
CA ILE A 53 12.23 -4.20 8.23
C ILE A 53 11.32 -4.93 9.23
N ASP A 54 11.64 -4.79 10.52
CA ASP A 54 10.88 -5.30 11.67
C ASP A 54 9.46 -4.68 11.73
N ARG A 55 9.32 -3.42 11.29
CA ARG A 55 8.08 -2.63 11.36
C ARG A 55 7.21 -2.73 10.12
N LEU A 56 7.72 -3.33 9.05
CA LEU A 56 7.04 -3.37 7.76
C LEU A 56 6.38 -4.73 7.54
N SER A 57 5.17 -4.69 6.99
CA SER A 57 4.49 -5.84 6.38
C SER A 57 3.99 -5.38 5.02
N MET A 58 4.47 -6.02 3.96
CA MET A 58 4.19 -5.63 2.58
C MET A 58 3.24 -6.65 1.94
N LEU A 59 2.07 -6.18 1.52
CA LEU A 59 1.03 -7.00 0.90
C LEU A 59 0.91 -6.64 -0.58
N TYR A 60 1.03 -7.63 -1.44
CA TYR A 60 0.88 -7.48 -2.89
C TYR A 60 -0.30 -8.29 -3.40
N GLY A 61 -1.08 -7.70 -4.29
CA GLY A 61 -2.11 -8.40 -5.06
C GLY A 61 -1.50 -9.19 -6.20
N GLU A 62 -2.05 -10.36 -6.51
CA GLU A 62 -1.61 -11.17 -7.65
C GLU A 62 -2.04 -10.56 -9.00
N ASN A 63 -3.18 -9.86 -9.02
CA ASN A 63 -3.77 -9.22 -10.21
C ASN A 63 -3.81 -7.69 -10.10
N ASP A 64 -2.82 -7.08 -9.46
CA ASP A 64 -2.75 -5.62 -9.34
C ASP A 64 -2.18 -5.01 -10.65
N ASP A 65 -3.04 -4.44 -11.48
CA ASP A 65 -2.66 -3.78 -12.74
C ASP A 65 -1.79 -2.53 -12.54
N TRP A 66 -1.79 -1.92 -11.34
CA TRP A 66 -0.99 -0.74 -11.02
C TRP A 66 0.38 -1.14 -10.46
N VAL A 67 0.43 -2.25 -9.73
CA VAL A 67 1.67 -2.82 -9.19
C VAL A 67 1.78 -4.30 -9.60
N PRO A 68 2.16 -4.56 -10.87
CA PRO A 68 2.39 -5.92 -11.37
C PRO A 68 3.25 -6.79 -10.46
N VAL A 69 3.02 -8.10 -10.51
CA VAL A 69 3.74 -9.10 -9.69
C VAL A 69 5.26 -9.05 -9.85
N GLU A 70 5.78 -8.54 -10.97
CA GLU A 70 7.22 -8.34 -11.15
C GLU A 70 7.82 -7.39 -10.10
N PHE A 71 7.06 -6.41 -9.61
CA PHE A 71 7.54 -5.50 -8.56
C PHE A 71 7.67 -6.20 -7.21
N TYR A 72 6.74 -7.10 -6.86
CA TYR A 72 6.89 -8.00 -5.70
C TYR A 72 8.18 -8.82 -5.81
N GLN A 73 8.42 -9.44 -6.97
CA GLN A 73 9.62 -10.25 -7.19
C GLN A 73 10.90 -9.42 -7.13
N LYS A 74 10.87 -8.18 -7.63
CA LYS A 74 12.00 -7.25 -7.60
C LYS A 74 12.33 -6.83 -6.17
N ILE A 75 11.33 -6.44 -5.38
CA ILE A 75 11.51 -6.10 -3.96
C ILE A 75 12.02 -7.29 -3.17
N LYS A 76 11.42 -8.48 -3.38
CA LYS A 76 11.88 -9.73 -2.76
C LYS A 76 13.38 -9.95 -3.02
N LYS A 77 13.80 -9.88 -4.28
CA LYS A 77 15.22 -10.03 -4.65
C LYS A 77 16.12 -8.96 -4.02
N MET A 78 15.68 -7.71 -3.99
CA MET A 78 16.45 -6.60 -3.39
C MET A 78 16.62 -6.72 -1.88
N LEU A 79 15.76 -7.48 -1.20
CA LEU A 79 15.81 -7.65 0.24
C LEU A 79 16.46 -8.97 0.67
N GLU A 80 16.29 -10.05 -0.11
CA GLU A 80 16.88 -11.37 0.20
C GLU A 80 18.36 -11.48 -0.18
N PHE A 81 18.80 -10.84 -1.27
CA PHE A 81 20.15 -11.04 -1.83
C PHE A 81 21.13 -9.91 -1.52
N ASP A 82 20.69 -8.89 -0.79
CA ASP A 82 21.51 -7.74 -0.44
C ASP A 82 21.47 -7.57 1.09
N PRO A 83 22.57 -7.82 1.83
CA PRO A 83 22.62 -7.61 3.27
C PRO A 83 22.36 -6.13 3.62
N ASP A 84 21.98 -5.84 4.86
CA ASP A 84 21.91 -4.44 5.28
C ASP A 84 23.31 -3.80 5.32
N GLN A 85 23.34 -2.48 5.52
CA GLN A 85 24.57 -1.70 5.62
C GLN A 85 25.52 -2.13 6.77
N ASN A 86 25.04 -2.97 7.70
CA ASN A 86 25.80 -3.54 8.82
C ASN A 86 26.14 -5.02 8.60
N GLY A 87 25.80 -5.60 7.45
CA GLY A 87 26.03 -7.02 7.14
C GLY A 87 25.00 -7.98 7.72
N ASN A 88 23.88 -7.47 8.26
CA ASN A 88 22.82 -8.32 8.80
C ASN A 88 21.96 -8.91 7.69
N ASP A 89 21.52 -10.13 7.91
CA ASP A 89 20.55 -10.81 7.06
C ASP A 89 19.18 -10.10 7.16
N CYS A 90 18.60 -9.75 6.01
CA CYS A 90 17.30 -9.11 5.88
C CYS A 90 16.20 -10.09 5.42
N SER A 91 16.49 -11.40 5.45
CA SER A 91 15.60 -12.47 5.00
C SER A 91 14.29 -12.57 5.80
N GLU A 92 14.17 -11.93 6.98
CA GLU A 92 12.97 -11.96 7.83
C GLU A 92 11.86 -10.94 7.46
N ILE A 93 11.89 -10.35 6.26
CA ILE A 93 10.80 -9.43 5.86
C ILE A 93 9.44 -10.15 5.78
N ASP A 94 8.42 -9.57 6.39
CA ASP A 94 7.02 -9.97 6.19
C ASP A 94 6.51 -9.45 4.83
N LEU A 95 6.81 -10.19 3.78
CA LEU A 95 6.47 -9.90 2.39
C LEU A 95 5.52 -10.98 1.86
N ARG A 96 4.28 -10.61 1.54
CA ARG A 96 3.22 -11.57 1.15
C ARG A 96 2.66 -11.25 -0.22
N LEU A 97 2.61 -12.28 -1.06
CA LEU A 97 1.76 -12.28 -2.24
C LEU A 97 0.41 -12.90 -1.84
N CYS A 98 -0.66 -12.13 -1.96
CA CYS A 98 -2.00 -12.62 -1.64
C CYS A 98 -2.49 -13.52 -2.78
N PHE A 99 -2.62 -14.83 -2.52
CA PHE A 99 -3.03 -15.89 -3.48
C PHE A 99 -4.51 -15.83 -3.90
N GLY A 100 -5.03 -14.64 -4.20
CA GLY A 100 -6.40 -14.41 -4.64
C GLY A 100 -6.45 -13.25 -5.64
N GLN A 101 -7.58 -13.10 -6.33
CA GLN A 101 -7.83 -12.04 -7.32
C GLN A 101 -8.02 -10.66 -6.66
N ILE A 102 -7.05 -10.26 -5.87
CA ILE A 102 -7.03 -9.00 -5.15
C ILE A 102 -6.48 -7.94 -6.10
N ASP A 103 -7.38 -7.10 -6.62
CA ASP A 103 -7.01 -5.97 -7.48
C ASP A 103 -6.38 -4.81 -6.70
N HIS A 104 -5.91 -3.79 -7.43
CA HIS A 104 -5.41 -2.56 -6.85
C HIS A 104 -6.36 -1.92 -5.82
N ALA A 105 -5.76 -1.25 -4.83
CA ALA A 105 -6.45 -0.55 -3.74
C ALA A 105 -7.47 -1.42 -2.98
N PHE A 106 -7.21 -2.73 -2.88
CA PHE A 106 -8.08 -3.70 -2.22
C PHE A 106 -8.50 -3.34 -0.78
N VAL A 107 -7.68 -2.56 -0.06
CA VAL A 107 -8.02 -2.05 1.28
C VAL A 107 -9.29 -1.17 1.26
N THR A 108 -9.59 -0.54 0.12
CA THR A 108 -10.76 0.33 -0.06
C THR A 108 -12.00 -0.42 -0.57
N LYS A 109 -11.83 -1.68 -0.98
CA LYS A 109 -12.89 -2.51 -1.54
C LYS A 109 -13.63 -3.26 -0.42
N THR A 110 -14.95 -3.09 -0.34
CA THR A 110 -15.78 -3.71 0.70
C THR A 110 -15.66 -5.23 0.68
N GLU A 111 -15.59 -5.82 -0.51
CA GLU A 111 -15.45 -7.26 -0.74
C GLU A 111 -14.19 -7.90 -0.13
N TRP A 112 -13.13 -7.12 0.11
CA TRP A 112 -11.86 -7.61 0.69
C TRP A 112 -11.65 -7.14 2.14
N SER A 113 -12.53 -6.28 2.66
CA SER A 113 -12.35 -5.63 3.96
C SER A 113 -12.21 -6.61 5.12
N LEU A 114 -12.94 -7.74 5.09
CA LEU A 114 -12.89 -8.76 6.12
C LEU A 114 -11.57 -9.54 6.08
N GLU A 115 -11.15 -9.97 4.91
CA GLU A 115 -9.90 -10.69 4.67
C GLU A 115 -8.70 -9.84 5.07
N ILE A 116 -8.68 -8.57 4.66
CA ILE A 116 -7.63 -7.62 5.03
C ILE A 116 -7.64 -7.34 6.52
N SER A 117 -8.81 -7.16 7.14
CA SER A 117 -8.92 -6.99 8.59
C SER A 117 -8.32 -8.16 9.35
N LYS A 118 -8.57 -9.40 8.91
CA LYS A 118 -7.95 -10.61 9.49
C LYS A 118 -6.44 -10.61 9.31
N ILE A 119 -5.94 -10.31 8.10
CA ILE A 119 -4.49 -10.26 7.83
C ILE A 119 -3.82 -9.21 8.72
N VAL A 120 -4.37 -7.99 8.77
CA VAL A 120 -3.83 -6.89 9.58
C VAL A 120 -3.89 -7.23 11.07
N SER A 121 -5.01 -7.78 11.56
CA SER A 121 -5.15 -8.21 12.95
C SER A 121 -4.10 -9.26 13.32
N ASN A 122 -3.87 -10.25 12.46
CA ASN A 122 -2.83 -11.26 12.66
C ASN A 122 -1.43 -10.65 12.69
N VAL A 123 -1.13 -9.71 11.78
CA VAL A 123 0.16 -8.98 11.79
C VAL A 123 0.35 -8.24 13.11
N ILE A 124 -0.66 -7.51 13.57
CA ILE A 124 -0.61 -6.75 14.83
C ILE A 124 -0.40 -7.69 16.02
N GLN A 125 -1.15 -8.79 16.09
CA GLN A 125 -1.02 -9.76 17.18
C GLN A 125 0.36 -10.42 17.20
N LEU A 126 0.84 -10.89 16.04
CA LEU A 126 2.09 -11.64 15.93
C LEU A 126 3.32 -10.76 16.07
N LYS A 127 3.35 -9.59 15.40
CA LYS A 127 4.52 -8.70 15.43
C LYS A 127 4.54 -7.82 16.67
N TRP A 128 3.39 -7.33 17.14
CA TRP A 128 3.34 -6.30 18.18
C TRP A 128 2.83 -6.83 19.53
N ASN A 129 2.60 -8.15 19.63
CA ASN A 129 2.27 -8.85 20.88
C ASN A 129 1.10 -8.22 21.65
N LEU A 130 0.17 -7.58 20.92
CA LEU A 130 -1.04 -7.00 21.48
C LEU A 130 -2.07 -8.13 21.61
N THR A 131 -2.30 -8.59 22.84
CA THR A 131 -3.48 -9.40 23.16
C THR A 131 -4.69 -8.48 23.05
N LEU A 132 -5.48 -8.65 22.00
CA LEU A 132 -6.81 -8.06 21.95
C LEU A 132 -7.59 -8.67 23.10
N LYS A 133 -7.97 -7.84 24.09
CA LYS A 133 -8.94 -8.25 25.10
C LYS A 133 -10.28 -8.36 24.37
N ASP A 134 -10.86 -9.55 24.36
CA ASP A 134 -12.25 -9.72 23.95
C ASP A 134 -13.12 -8.90 24.92
N GLU A 135 -13.78 -7.86 24.40
CA GLU A 135 -14.86 -7.12 25.08
C GLU A 135 -16.22 -7.71 24.73
#